data_AF-A0A4S2HDW4-F1
#
_entry.id   AF-A0A4S2HDW4-F1
#
_cell.length_a   1.000
_cell.length_b   1.000
_cell.length_c   1.000
_cell.angle_alpha   90.00
_cell.angle_beta   90.00
_cell.angle_gamma   90.00
#
_symmetry.space_group_name_H-M   'P 1'
#
loop_
_entity.id
_entity.type
_entity.pdbx_description
1 polymer ?
#
loop_
_entity_poly.entity_id
_entity_poly.type
_entity_poly.pdbx_seq_one_letter_code
_entity_poly.pdbx_strand_id
1 'polypeptide(L)'
;MMLSVLFNQPGRCCLMAYLDSPLSQVRAIASARSQLRVRTRPALDAPIVGRLAPGQMVEILGAVEGESVQDQSGWSVLQADAVCWSGGLRQAQPLQDGHFALAPVRVRRRPDGTIRPMSPRECETLFGRIEYRSQPDGSVTILNGFESRLDVLRPPLLPRPPYGATAISVHPLARPAFERVFYRLHKSGLDAGILTFDGAYMARHKGWDTRRALSTHAYGIAIDLNAAFNRYGQPPALAGETGSLERILPVFADEGFAWGGDFSAPWQDGMHFELACHPRKPF
;
A
#
# COMPACT_ATOMS: atom_id res chain seq x y z
N MET A 1 23.65 60.86 -13.63
CA MET A 1 24.12 61.31 -12.31
C MET A 1 23.31 60.56 -11.24
N MET A 2 24.01 59.73 -10.46
CA MET A 2 23.75 59.23 -9.09
C MET A 2 22.30 59.04 -8.59
N LEU A 3 21.84 57.82 -8.29
CA LEU A 3 22.04 57.00 -7.06
C LEU A 3 21.29 57.51 -5.82
N SER A 4 20.51 56.59 -5.21
CA SER A 4 20.34 56.31 -3.75
C SER A 4 18.85 56.13 -3.37
N VAL A 5 18.41 55.25 -2.46
CA VAL A 5 19.00 54.15 -1.67
C VAL A 5 17.80 53.33 -1.19
N LEU A 6 17.97 52.00 -1.15
CA LEU A 6 17.06 51.01 -0.58
C LEU A 6 16.95 51.16 0.95
N PHE A 7 15.73 51.16 1.50
CA PHE A 7 15.50 50.81 2.90
C PHE A 7 14.80 49.46 3.00
N ASN A 8 15.53 48.51 3.57
CA ASN A 8 15.16 47.13 3.83
C ASN A 8 14.39 47.06 5.16
N GLN A 9 13.19 46.48 5.16
CA GLN A 9 12.42 46.10 6.36
C GLN A 9 12.29 44.57 6.34
N PRO A 10 12.94 43.83 7.28
CA PRO A 10 12.86 42.37 7.31
C PRO A 10 11.62 41.95 8.09
N GLY A 11 10.75 41.13 7.50
CA GLY A 11 9.67 40.49 8.27
C GLY A 11 8.48 39.94 7.50
N ARG A 12 8.35 40.19 6.20
CA ARG A 12 7.25 39.66 5.38
C ARG A 12 7.70 39.41 3.94
N CYS A 13 8.59 38.45 3.73
CA CYS A 13 8.84 37.92 2.39
C CYS A 13 9.68 36.66 2.52
N CYS A 14 9.05 35.48 2.42
CA CYS A 14 9.61 34.23 1.90
C CYS A 14 8.65 33.08 2.21
N LEU A 15 7.50 33.07 1.54
CA LEU A 15 6.74 31.83 1.35
C LEU A 15 5.95 31.84 0.02
N MET A 16 5.72 33.01 -0.57
CA MET A 16 5.04 33.14 -1.87
C MET A 16 5.94 33.12 -3.11
N ALA A 17 7.27 32.98 -2.96
CA ALA A 17 8.19 32.96 -4.10
C ALA A 17 8.72 31.56 -4.46
N TYR A 18 8.11 30.49 -3.93
CA TYR A 18 8.57 29.10 -4.15
C TYR A 18 7.72 28.28 -5.14
N LEU A 19 6.69 28.90 -5.74
CA LEU A 19 5.79 28.20 -6.67
C LEU A 19 6.14 28.38 -8.15
N ASP A 20 7.06 29.27 -8.51
CA ASP A 20 7.33 29.65 -9.92
C ASP A 20 8.72 29.27 -10.47
N SER A 21 9.47 28.39 -9.79
CA SER A 21 10.75 27.89 -10.33
C SER A 21 10.58 26.49 -10.94
N PRO A 22 11.18 26.16 -12.11
CA PRO A 22 11.00 24.87 -12.81
C PRO A 22 11.55 23.62 -12.08
N LEU A 23 11.85 23.74 -10.79
CA LEU A 23 12.20 22.64 -9.88
C LEU A 23 10.98 22.17 -9.05
N SER A 24 9.77 22.65 -9.37
CA SER A 24 8.49 22.43 -8.67
C SER A 24 7.87 21.03 -8.82
N GLN A 25 8.63 19.98 -9.12
CA GLN A 25 8.09 18.63 -9.27
C GLN A 25 8.96 17.56 -8.63
N VAL A 26 9.20 17.63 -7.32
CA VAL A 26 9.41 16.36 -6.60
C VAL A 26 8.03 15.88 -6.17
N ARG A 27 7.29 15.30 -7.12
CA ARG A 27 6.25 14.33 -6.84
C ARG A 27 6.98 13.02 -6.60
N ALA A 28 7.23 12.67 -5.35
CA ALA A 28 7.85 11.40 -5.02
C ALA A 28 7.04 10.71 -3.93
N ILE A 29 7.16 9.40 -3.82
CA ILE A 29 6.49 8.66 -2.75
C ILE A 29 7.54 8.04 -1.86
N ALA A 30 7.38 8.27 -0.57
CA ALA A 30 8.23 7.73 0.45
C ALA A 30 7.40 7.04 1.53
N SER A 31 8.00 6.08 2.22
CA SER A 31 7.41 5.49 3.42
C SER A 31 8.16 5.97 4.66
N ALA A 32 7.43 6.19 5.75
CA ALA A 32 8.06 6.53 7.02
C ALA A 32 8.89 5.35 7.54
N ARG A 33 10.17 5.57 7.89
CA ARG A 33 11.04 4.53 8.50
C ARG A 33 10.58 4.16 9.91
N SER A 34 10.01 5.13 10.61
CA SER A 34 9.51 5.04 11.98
C SER A 34 8.30 5.96 12.12
N GLN A 35 7.74 6.09 13.32
CA GLN A 35 6.65 7.04 13.53
C GLN A 35 7.17 8.47 13.36
N LEU A 36 6.74 9.14 12.29
CA LEU A 36 7.14 10.52 11.98
C LEU A 36 6.09 11.52 12.44
N ARG A 37 6.55 12.66 12.98
CA ARG A 37 5.67 13.80 13.29
C ARG A 37 5.57 14.69 12.06
N VAL A 38 4.33 15.01 11.68
CA VAL A 38 4.02 15.96 10.62
C VAL A 38 3.71 17.31 11.27
N ARG A 39 4.31 18.38 10.76
CA ARG A 39 4.35 19.69 11.40
C ARG A 39 3.97 20.81 10.44
N THR A 40 3.68 21.99 10.97
CA THR A 40 3.34 23.18 10.16
C THR A 40 4.55 23.88 9.54
N ARG A 41 5.75 23.70 10.09
CA ARG A 41 7.01 24.29 9.58
C ARG A 41 8.20 23.39 9.92
N PRO A 42 9.35 23.51 9.22
CA PRO A 42 10.45 22.54 9.31
C PRO A 42 11.32 22.77 10.56
N ALA A 43 10.73 22.52 11.73
CA ALA A 43 11.35 22.69 13.03
C ALA A 43 10.73 21.76 14.09
N LEU A 44 11.49 21.38 15.11
CA LEU A 44 11.10 20.47 16.18
C LEU A 44 10.12 21.10 17.17
N ASP A 45 10.11 22.42 17.29
CA ASP A 45 9.19 23.20 18.12
C ASP A 45 7.85 23.52 17.44
N ALA A 46 7.74 23.29 16.12
CA ALA A 46 6.55 23.58 15.35
C ALA A 46 5.34 22.71 15.76
N PRO A 47 4.11 23.25 15.75
CA PRO A 47 2.90 22.49 16.01
C PRO A 47 2.82 21.20 15.19
N ILE A 48 2.43 20.11 15.85
CA ILE A 48 2.22 18.80 15.21
C ILE A 48 0.79 18.79 14.68
N VAL A 49 0.64 18.61 13.36
CA VAL A 49 -0.66 18.52 12.68
C VAL A 49 -1.02 17.10 12.29
N GLY A 50 -0.08 16.16 12.41
CA GLY A 50 -0.33 14.76 12.11
C GLY A 50 0.84 13.85 12.47
N ARG A 51 0.66 12.56 12.24
CA ARG A 51 1.72 11.55 12.41
C ARG A 51 1.65 10.55 11.26
N LEU A 52 2.79 10.14 10.75
CA LEU A 52 2.89 9.01 9.82
C LEU A 52 3.30 7.78 10.63
N ALA A 53 2.56 6.68 10.50
CA ALA A 53 2.92 5.41 11.11
C ALA A 53 4.13 4.79 10.38
N PRO A 54 4.91 3.91 11.03
CA PRO A 54 5.96 3.16 10.35
C PRO A 54 5.45 2.49 9.07
N GLY A 55 6.21 2.66 8.00
CA GLY A 55 5.96 2.25 6.63
C GLY A 55 4.80 2.94 5.91
N GLN A 56 4.01 3.80 6.57
CA GLN A 56 2.95 4.57 5.91
C GLN A 56 3.53 5.35 4.73
N MET A 57 2.96 5.10 3.54
CA MET A 57 3.31 5.79 2.30
C MET A 57 2.74 7.21 2.31
N VAL A 58 3.54 8.17 1.84
CA VAL A 58 3.17 9.58 1.77
C VAL A 58 3.68 10.20 0.46
N GLU A 59 2.85 11.06 -0.13
CA GLU A 59 3.20 11.89 -1.27
C GLU A 59 4.09 13.05 -0.79
N ILE A 60 5.30 13.09 -1.29
CA ILE A 60 6.22 14.21 -1.16
C ILE A 60 5.90 15.13 -2.34
N LEU A 61 5.54 16.38 -2.03
CA LEU A 61 5.25 17.45 -2.99
C LEU A 61 6.48 18.33 -3.28
N GLY A 62 7.47 18.28 -2.39
CA GLY A 62 8.69 19.05 -2.48
C GLY A 62 9.61 18.79 -1.30
N ALA A 63 10.74 19.48 -1.27
CA ALA A 63 11.67 19.48 -0.14
C ALA A 63 12.03 20.91 0.22
N VAL A 64 12.21 21.15 1.52
CA VAL A 64 12.66 22.43 2.09
C VAL A 64 13.76 22.17 3.11
N GLU A 65 14.62 23.15 3.33
CA GLU A 65 15.57 23.12 4.44
C GLU A 65 14.92 23.68 5.71
N GLY A 66 15.36 23.20 6.86
CA GLY A 66 14.94 23.70 8.17
C GLY A 66 15.87 23.24 9.29
N GLU A 67 15.32 23.14 10.50
CA GLU A 67 16.09 22.75 11.69
C GLU A 67 16.77 21.40 11.46
N SER A 68 18.07 21.34 11.76
CA SER A 68 18.87 20.13 11.63
C SER A 68 18.47 19.10 12.68
N VAL A 69 18.16 17.90 12.22
CA VAL A 69 17.91 16.72 13.07
C VAL A 69 18.90 15.66 12.64
N GLN A 70 19.72 15.17 13.59
CA GLN A 70 20.78 14.17 13.30
C GLN A 70 21.68 14.59 12.11
N ASP A 71 22.16 15.83 12.16
CA ASP A 71 23.03 16.43 11.13
C ASP A 71 22.41 16.53 9.72
N GLN A 72 21.08 16.43 9.61
CA GLN A 72 20.34 16.60 8.37
C GLN A 72 19.28 17.68 8.49
N SER A 73 19.35 18.70 7.65
CA SER A 73 18.42 19.84 7.59
C SER A 73 17.27 19.65 6.60
N GLY A 74 17.19 18.49 5.93
CA GLY A 74 16.16 18.23 4.93
C GLY A 74 14.79 17.92 5.52
N TRP A 75 13.76 18.61 5.04
CA TRP A 75 12.35 18.37 5.36
C TRP A 75 11.54 18.17 4.09
N SER A 76 10.61 17.23 4.12
CA SER A 76 9.75 16.89 3.00
C SER A 76 8.40 17.56 3.15
N VAL A 77 7.96 18.25 2.09
CA VAL A 77 6.67 18.92 2.00
C VAL A 77 5.60 17.92 1.58
N LEU A 78 4.50 17.92 2.32
CA LEU A 78 3.33 17.09 2.15
C LEU A 78 2.12 17.96 1.78
N GLN A 79 0.94 17.36 1.67
CA GLN A 79 -0.30 18.11 1.43
C GLN A 79 -0.59 19.14 2.53
N ALA A 80 -1.33 20.19 2.15
CA ALA A 80 -1.67 21.34 3.00
C ALA A 80 -0.43 22.03 3.60
N ASP A 81 0.67 22.06 2.85
CA ASP A 81 1.97 22.64 3.21
C ASP A 81 2.56 22.11 4.52
N ALA A 82 2.10 20.93 4.96
CA ALA A 82 2.64 20.27 6.13
C ALA A 82 4.00 19.66 5.80
N VAL A 83 4.87 19.49 6.80
CA VAL A 83 6.23 18.98 6.61
C VAL A 83 6.57 17.85 7.56
N CYS A 84 7.44 16.94 7.13
CA CYS A 84 8.07 15.95 8.00
C CYS A 84 9.58 15.87 7.75
N TRP A 85 10.35 15.43 8.74
CA TRP A 85 11.81 15.35 8.59
C TRP A 85 12.19 14.27 7.57
N SER A 86 12.96 14.66 6.54
CA SER A 86 13.27 13.79 5.38
C SER A 86 14.14 12.60 5.75
N GLY A 87 15.03 12.72 6.74
CA GLY A 87 15.90 11.61 7.15
C GLY A 87 15.13 10.43 7.74
N GLY A 88 13.90 10.64 8.18
CA GLY A 88 13.03 9.58 8.67
C GLY A 88 12.18 8.92 7.58
N LEU A 89 12.34 9.31 6.32
CA LEU A 89 11.70 8.69 5.16
C LEU A 89 12.63 7.68 4.49
N ARG A 90 12.07 6.57 3.98
CA ARG A 90 12.79 5.68 3.06
C ARG A 90 12.93 6.38 1.71
N GLN A 91 14.02 6.11 0.99
CA GLN A 91 14.39 6.81 -0.25
C GLN A 91 13.21 6.92 -1.20
N ALA A 92 12.87 8.16 -1.58
CA ALA A 92 11.69 8.44 -2.37
C ALA A 92 11.89 7.98 -3.82
N GLN A 93 10.89 7.28 -4.36
CA GLN A 93 10.88 6.92 -5.79
C GLN A 93 10.24 8.08 -6.58
N PRO A 94 10.84 8.57 -7.68
CA PRO A 94 10.23 9.60 -8.51
C PRO A 94 8.88 9.12 -9.07
N LEU A 95 7.82 9.94 -9.00
CA LEU A 95 6.61 9.75 -9.80
C LEU A 95 6.93 10.20 -11.23
N GLN A 96 6.80 9.32 -12.21
CA GLN A 96 6.82 9.69 -13.62
C GLN A 96 5.37 9.64 -14.12
N ASP A 97 4.87 10.76 -14.67
CA ASP A 97 3.58 10.83 -15.36
C ASP A 97 2.39 10.23 -14.61
N GLY A 98 2.29 10.46 -13.29
CA GLY A 98 1.18 9.96 -12.48
C GLY A 98 1.18 8.43 -12.27
N HIS A 99 2.20 7.74 -12.78
CA HIS A 99 2.47 6.34 -12.55
C HIS A 99 3.74 6.19 -11.71
N PHE A 100 3.78 5.18 -10.86
CA PHE A 100 5.08 4.73 -10.37
C PHE A 100 5.78 4.10 -11.59
N ALA A 101 6.84 4.71 -12.11
CA ALA A 101 7.74 4.04 -13.05
C ALA A 101 8.55 3.01 -12.27
N LEU A 102 7.87 1.94 -11.85
CA LEU A 102 8.51 0.78 -11.30
C LEU A 102 9.10 -0.02 -12.45
N ALA A 103 10.33 -0.51 -12.27
CA ALA A 103 10.78 -1.65 -13.06
C ALA A 103 9.69 -2.73 -12.98
N PRO A 104 9.24 -3.29 -14.13
CA PRO A 104 8.09 -4.18 -14.17
C PRO A 104 8.25 -5.28 -13.12
N VAL A 105 7.23 -5.43 -12.27
CA VAL A 105 7.22 -6.48 -11.26
C VAL A 105 7.34 -7.82 -11.97
N ARG A 106 8.37 -8.59 -11.62
CA ARG A 106 8.57 -9.92 -12.22
C ARG A 106 7.49 -10.85 -11.68
N VAL A 107 6.55 -11.19 -12.55
CA VAL A 107 5.46 -12.13 -12.31
C VAL A 107 5.52 -13.27 -13.32
N ARG A 108 4.98 -14.42 -12.95
CA ARG A 108 4.68 -15.48 -13.92
C ARG A 108 3.31 -15.22 -14.50
N ARG A 109 3.14 -15.49 -15.80
CA ARG A 109 1.88 -15.31 -16.50
C ARG A 109 1.38 -16.63 -17.05
N ARG A 110 0.06 -16.72 -17.21
CA ARG A 110 -0.61 -17.80 -17.96
C ARG A 110 -0.53 -17.50 -19.47
N PRO A 111 -0.91 -18.46 -20.34
CA PRO A 111 -0.97 -18.22 -21.78
C PRO A 111 -1.89 -17.07 -22.19
N ASP A 112 -2.96 -16.82 -21.42
CA ASP A 112 -3.90 -15.71 -21.62
C ASP A 112 -3.37 -14.34 -21.13
N GLY A 113 -2.14 -14.29 -20.61
CA GLY A 113 -1.51 -13.06 -20.12
C GLY A 113 -1.81 -12.70 -18.66
N THR A 114 -2.79 -13.36 -18.01
CA THR A 114 -3.13 -13.14 -16.60
C THR A 114 -1.99 -13.57 -15.67
N ILE A 115 -1.93 -13.00 -14.48
CA ILE A 115 -0.87 -13.30 -13.52
C ILE A 115 -1.15 -14.66 -12.87
N ARG A 116 -0.13 -15.53 -12.86
CA ARG A 116 -0.22 -16.86 -12.27
C ARG A 116 0.11 -16.81 -10.77
N PRO A 117 -0.78 -17.29 -9.90
CA PRO A 117 -0.51 -17.61 -8.49
C PRO A 117 0.85 -18.24 -8.20
N MET A 118 1.35 -17.99 -6.99
CA MET A 118 2.46 -18.78 -6.44
C MET A 118 1.98 -20.16 -6.01
N SER A 119 2.87 -21.15 -6.12
CA SER A 119 2.63 -22.47 -5.55
C SER A 119 2.79 -22.42 -4.03
N PRO A 120 2.19 -23.37 -3.28
CA PRO A 120 2.37 -23.45 -1.82
C PRO A 120 3.84 -23.44 -1.39
N ARG A 121 4.70 -24.18 -2.11
CA ARG A 121 6.14 -24.25 -1.83
C ARG A 121 6.85 -22.89 -1.99
N GLU A 122 6.42 -22.09 -2.95
CA GLU A 122 6.97 -20.74 -3.14
C GLU A 122 6.52 -19.79 -2.05
N CYS A 123 5.25 -19.87 -1.63
CA CYS A 123 4.77 -19.10 -0.48
C CYS A 123 5.58 -19.42 0.77
N GLU A 124 5.79 -20.71 1.07
CA GLU A 124 6.64 -21.13 2.19
C GLU A 124 8.08 -20.64 2.07
N THR A 125 8.65 -20.68 0.87
CA THR A 125 10.03 -20.24 0.61
C THR A 125 10.19 -18.72 0.79
N LEU A 126 9.20 -17.94 0.37
CA LEU A 126 9.29 -16.48 0.35
C LEU A 126 8.82 -15.80 1.63
N PHE A 127 7.72 -16.27 2.22
CA PHE A 127 7.10 -15.66 3.40
C PHE A 127 7.41 -16.44 4.68
N GLY A 128 7.95 -17.65 4.55
CA GLY A 128 8.33 -18.51 5.65
C GLY A 128 7.37 -19.66 5.84
N ARG A 129 7.92 -20.76 6.38
CA ARG A 129 7.16 -21.98 6.66
C ARG A 129 6.15 -21.74 7.80
N ILE A 130 4.92 -22.17 7.57
CA ILE A 130 3.89 -22.28 8.61
C ILE A 130 3.89 -23.73 9.11
N GLU A 131 4.14 -23.93 10.40
CA GLU A 131 3.89 -25.20 11.05
C GLU A 131 2.50 -25.13 11.67
N TYR A 132 1.64 -26.11 11.38
CA TYR A 132 0.24 -26.03 11.77
C TYR A 132 -0.37 -27.39 12.08
N ARG A 133 -1.47 -27.35 12.82
CA ARG A 133 -2.42 -28.45 12.99
C ARG A 133 -3.74 -28.07 12.33
N SER A 134 -4.22 -28.90 11.41
CA SER A 134 -5.53 -28.71 10.79
C SER A 134 -6.66 -28.99 11.78
N GLN A 135 -7.71 -28.19 11.71
CA GLN A 135 -8.96 -28.42 12.42
C GLN A 135 -10.02 -29.01 11.47
N PRO A 136 -11.05 -29.71 11.99
CA PRO A 136 -12.09 -30.31 11.16
C PRO A 136 -12.86 -29.32 10.27
N ASP A 137 -12.95 -28.06 10.69
CA ASP A 137 -13.62 -26.97 9.95
C ASP A 137 -12.74 -26.31 8.87
N GLY A 138 -11.52 -26.83 8.67
CA GLY A 138 -10.56 -26.30 7.71
C GLY A 138 -9.78 -25.08 8.20
N SER A 139 -10.05 -24.57 9.40
CA SER A 139 -9.13 -23.64 10.08
C SER A 139 -7.85 -24.37 10.49
N VAL A 140 -6.79 -23.62 10.80
CA VAL A 140 -5.53 -24.21 11.28
C VAL A 140 -5.04 -23.50 12.53
N THR A 141 -4.50 -24.27 13.46
CA THR A 141 -3.76 -23.77 14.61
C THR A 141 -2.29 -23.67 14.23
N ILE A 142 -1.73 -22.47 14.26
CA ILE A 142 -0.30 -22.21 14.01
C ILE A 142 0.52 -22.68 15.22
N LEU A 143 1.61 -23.39 14.96
CA LEU A 143 2.44 -24.04 15.99
C LEU A 143 3.80 -23.36 16.18
N ASN A 144 4.27 -22.62 15.18
CA ASN A 144 5.59 -21.97 15.19
C ASN A 144 5.53 -20.44 15.34
N GLY A 145 4.39 -19.91 15.79
CA GLY A 145 4.21 -18.48 16.06
C GLY A 145 4.23 -17.59 14.81
N PHE A 146 3.92 -18.13 13.62
CA PHE A 146 3.99 -17.39 12.36
C PHE A 146 3.20 -16.07 12.40
N GLU A 147 2.04 -16.03 13.08
CA GLU A 147 1.21 -14.81 13.17
C GLU A 147 1.93 -13.61 13.80
N SER A 148 2.94 -13.83 14.64
CA SER A 148 3.74 -12.76 15.26
C SER A 148 4.53 -11.93 14.25
N ARG A 149 4.67 -12.41 13.01
CA ARG A 149 5.35 -11.73 11.92
C ARG A 149 4.45 -10.74 11.20
N LEU A 150 3.14 -10.78 11.40
CA LEU A 150 2.21 -9.97 10.62
C LEU A 150 2.16 -8.53 11.13
N ASP A 151 2.17 -7.60 10.19
CA ASP A 151 1.99 -6.18 10.46
C ASP A 151 0.53 -5.78 10.31
N VAL A 152 0.08 -4.87 11.18
CA VAL A 152 -1.20 -4.20 11.01
C VAL A 152 -1.04 -3.06 10.00
N LEU A 153 -1.75 -3.17 8.88
CA LEU A 153 -1.90 -2.11 7.89
C LEU A 153 -3.27 -1.47 8.05
N ARG A 154 -3.30 -0.14 8.07
CA ARG A 154 -4.53 0.66 8.06
C ARG A 154 -4.61 1.42 6.75
N PRO A 155 -5.27 0.87 5.72
CA PRO A 155 -5.44 1.58 4.47
C PRO A 155 -6.12 2.93 4.71
N PRO A 156 -5.73 4.00 4.00
CA PRO A 156 -6.46 5.28 4.04
C PRO A 156 -7.89 5.14 3.47
N LEU A 157 -8.14 4.01 2.80
CA LEU A 157 -9.32 3.69 1.99
C LEU A 157 -10.44 2.95 2.68
N LEU A 158 -10.35 2.72 3.98
CA LEU A 158 -11.25 1.76 4.60
C LEU A 158 -12.70 2.28 4.56
N PRO A 159 -13.66 1.46 4.09
CA PRO A 159 -15.06 1.82 4.11
C PRO A 159 -15.39 2.16 5.56
N ARG A 160 -16.09 3.28 5.71
CA ARG A 160 -16.58 3.68 7.03
C ARG A 160 -17.52 2.58 7.53
N PRO A 161 -17.53 2.31 8.85
CA PRO A 161 -18.52 1.44 9.46
C PRO A 161 -19.93 1.72 8.89
N PRO A 162 -20.76 0.68 8.66
CA PRO A 162 -20.72 -0.60 9.38
C PRO A 162 -20.14 -1.81 8.62
N TYR A 163 -19.65 -1.64 7.38
CA TYR A 163 -19.30 -2.79 6.52
C TYR A 163 -17.81 -2.77 6.12
N GLY A 164 -16.92 -3.05 7.07
CA GLY A 164 -15.53 -3.36 6.73
C GLY A 164 -14.53 -3.22 7.88
N ALA A 165 -13.44 -3.99 7.78
CA ALA A 165 -12.36 -3.94 8.75
C ALA A 165 -11.61 -2.58 8.68
N THR A 166 -11.37 -1.94 9.83
CA THR A 166 -10.59 -0.68 9.91
C THR A 166 -9.07 -0.89 9.96
N ALA A 167 -8.64 -2.14 9.78
CA ALA A 167 -7.28 -2.56 9.62
C ALA A 167 -7.24 -3.95 9.00
N ILE A 168 -6.13 -4.28 8.35
CA ILE A 168 -5.85 -5.63 7.85
C ILE A 168 -4.50 -6.09 8.39
N SER A 169 -4.38 -7.37 8.70
CA SER A 169 -3.09 -7.99 9.05
C SER A 169 -2.46 -8.54 7.80
N VAL A 170 -1.23 -8.13 7.50
CA VAL A 170 -0.50 -8.49 6.28
C VAL A 170 0.93 -8.87 6.59
N HIS A 171 1.54 -9.71 5.75
CA HIS A 171 2.96 -10.01 5.86
C HIS A 171 3.80 -8.75 5.60
N PRO A 172 4.90 -8.49 6.35
CA PRO A 172 5.74 -7.31 6.17
C PRO A 172 6.30 -7.18 4.75
N LEU A 173 6.61 -8.31 4.11
CA LEU A 173 7.04 -8.33 2.71
C LEU A 173 5.92 -7.95 1.73
N ALA A 174 4.65 -8.24 2.02
CA ALA A 174 3.52 -7.86 1.18
C ALA A 174 3.02 -6.44 1.44
N ARG A 175 3.25 -5.91 2.65
CA ARG A 175 2.79 -4.58 3.09
C ARG A 175 3.08 -3.45 2.10
N PRO A 176 4.29 -3.29 1.53
CA PRO A 176 4.56 -2.22 0.59
C PRO A 176 3.71 -2.31 -0.69
N ALA A 177 3.38 -3.51 -1.16
CA ALA A 177 2.53 -3.69 -2.34
C ALA A 177 1.08 -3.27 -2.03
N PHE A 178 0.54 -3.71 -0.90
CA PHE A 178 -0.78 -3.27 -0.43
C PHE A 178 -0.87 -1.75 -0.26
N GLU A 179 0.14 -1.13 0.36
CA GLU A 179 0.17 0.32 0.54
C GLU A 179 0.15 1.07 -0.79
N ARG A 180 0.92 0.60 -1.78
CA ARG A 180 0.91 1.21 -3.12
C ARG A 180 -0.42 1.00 -3.83
N VAL A 181 -1.01 -0.20 -3.75
CA VAL A 181 -2.36 -0.47 -4.29
C VAL A 181 -3.37 0.51 -3.68
N PHE A 182 -3.48 0.57 -2.35
CA PHE A 182 -4.47 1.41 -1.70
C PHE A 182 -4.23 2.90 -1.94
N TYR A 183 -2.97 3.33 -1.96
CA TYR A 183 -2.65 4.71 -2.32
C TYR A 183 -3.10 5.04 -3.75
N ARG A 184 -2.80 4.18 -4.73
CA ARG A 184 -3.18 4.40 -6.14
C ARG A 184 -4.69 4.42 -6.33
N LEU A 185 -5.38 3.47 -5.72
CA LEU A 185 -6.84 3.41 -5.78
C LEU A 185 -7.47 4.68 -5.22
N HIS A 186 -6.97 5.18 -4.08
CA HIS A 186 -7.42 6.44 -3.50
C HIS A 186 -7.19 7.63 -4.42
N LYS A 187 -5.94 7.77 -4.89
CA LYS A 187 -5.53 8.93 -5.69
C LYS A 187 -6.29 9.00 -7.01
N SER A 188 -6.64 7.86 -7.57
CA SER A 188 -7.41 7.74 -8.81
C SER A 188 -8.92 7.70 -8.61
N GLY A 189 -9.43 7.78 -7.37
CA GLY A 189 -10.87 7.69 -7.06
C GLY A 189 -11.51 6.34 -7.43
N LEU A 190 -10.70 5.29 -7.55
CA LEU A 190 -11.14 3.93 -7.89
C LEU A 190 -11.59 3.15 -6.66
N ASP A 191 -11.25 3.64 -5.47
CA ASP A 191 -11.68 3.14 -4.16
C ASP A 191 -13.20 3.20 -3.96
N ALA A 192 -13.91 4.07 -4.66
CA ALA A 192 -15.37 4.17 -4.61
C ALA A 192 -16.11 2.87 -4.98
N GLY A 193 -15.47 1.97 -5.74
CA GLY A 193 -16.02 0.65 -6.10
C GLY A 193 -15.79 -0.45 -5.05
N ILE A 194 -15.01 -0.17 -4.00
CA ILE A 194 -14.72 -1.12 -2.93
C ILE A 194 -15.74 -0.92 -1.81
N LEU A 195 -16.73 -1.80 -1.77
CA LEU A 195 -17.85 -1.77 -0.84
C LEU A 195 -17.50 -2.45 0.49
N THR A 196 -16.77 -3.57 0.44
CA THR A 196 -16.38 -4.34 1.62
C THR A 196 -14.93 -4.81 1.55
N PHE A 197 -14.33 -4.90 2.74
CA PHE A 197 -13.06 -5.56 2.99
C PHE A 197 -13.35 -6.81 3.81
N ASP A 198 -13.21 -7.98 3.18
CA ASP A 198 -13.70 -9.26 3.72
C ASP A 198 -12.58 -10.14 4.32
N GLY A 199 -11.36 -9.59 4.38
CA GLY A 199 -10.25 -10.12 5.16
C GLY A 199 -8.96 -10.25 4.35
N ALA A 200 -7.82 -10.09 5.04
CA ALA A 200 -6.49 -10.27 4.44
C ALA A 200 -5.72 -11.44 5.04
N TYR A 201 -5.83 -11.63 6.35
CA TYR A 201 -5.25 -12.77 7.06
C TYR A 201 -6.33 -13.69 7.62
N MET A 202 -6.19 -14.98 7.36
CA MET A 202 -6.96 -16.04 8.00
C MET A 202 -6.20 -17.36 7.92
N ALA A 203 -5.88 -17.95 9.08
CA ALA A 203 -5.21 -19.25 9.18
C ALA A 203 -6.19 -20.38 8.81
N ARG A 204 -6.25 -20.71 7.51
CA ARG A 204 -7.14 -21.75 6.97
C ARG A 204 -6.58 -22.45 5.73
N HIS A 205 -7.12 -23.62 5.46
CA HIS A 205 -6.99 -24.27 4.15
C HIS A 205 -7.81 -23.53 3.07
N LYS A 206 -7.42 -23.69 1.81
CA LYS A 206 -8.19 -23.14 0.67
C LYS A 206 -9.62 -23.68 0.68
N GLY A 207 -10.60 -22.78 0.62
CA GLY A 207 -12.02 -23.15 0.67
C GLY A 207 -12.45 -23.90 1.94
N TRP A 208 -11.70 -23.77 3.04
CA TRP A 208 -11.98 -24.48 4.30
C TRP A 208 -11.95 -26.02 4.19
N ASP A 209 -11.20 -26.56 3.21
CA ASP A 209 -11.07 -28.00 2.98
C ASP A 209 -9.68 -28.49 3.38
N THR A 210 -9.60 -29.33 4.42
CA THR A 210 -8.35 -29.88 4.97
C THR A 210 -7.53 -30.70 3.97
N ARG A 211 -8.13 -31.15 2.86
CA ARG A 211 -7.44 -31.87 1.78
C ARG A 211 -6.67 -30.94 0.84
N ARG A 212 -6.93 -29.63 0.90
CA ARG A 212 -6.29 -28.62 0.04
C ARG A 212 -5.11 -27.99 0.78
N ALA A 213 -4.18 -27.38 0.05
CA ALA A 213 -3.09 -26.62 0.67
C ALA A 213 -3.63 -25.42 1.48
N LEU A 214 -2.77 -24.83 2.32
CA LEU A 214 -3.07 -23.55 2.99
C LEU A 214 -3.47 -22.48 1.98
N SER A 215 -4.43 -21.65 2.38
CA SER A 215 -4.77 -20.43 1.65
C SER A 215 -3.64 -19.40 1.75
N THR A 216 -3.48 -18.55 0.74
CA THR A 216 -2.58 -17.39 0.79
C THR A 216 -3.01 -16.36 1.85
N HIS A 217 -4.27 -16.38 2.30
CA HIS A 217 -4.68 -15.67 3.52
C HIS A 217 -3.94 -16.15 4.77
N ALA A 218 -3.52 -17.41 4.87
CA ALA A 218 -2.77 -17.90 6.03
C ALA A 218 -1.37 -17.27 6.13
N TYR A 219 -0.86 -16.74 5.01
CA TYR A 219 0.41 -16.02 4.94
C TYR A 219 0.26 -14.50 5.12
N GLY A 220 -0.97 -13.96 5.11
CA GLY A 220 -1.21 -12.50 5.13
C GLY A 220 -0.78 -11.80 3.83
N ILE A 221 -0.85 -12.48 2.69
CA ILE A 221 -0.43 -11.95 1.38
C ILE A 221 -1.58 -11.80 0.39
N ALA A 222 -2.81 -12.00 0.87
CA ALA A 222 -4.03 -11.94 0.07
C ALA A 222 -5.03 -10.95 0.67
N ILE A 223 -6.05 -10.60 -0.10
CA ILE A 223 -7.20 -9.81 0.35
C ILE A 223 -8.45 -10.21 -0.42
N ASP A 224 -9.57 -10.30 0.29
CA ASP A 224 -10.90 -10.46 -0.30
C ASP A 224 -11.64 -9.12 -0.26
N LEU A 225 -12.18 -8.72 -1.40
CA LEU A 225 -12.97 -7.49 -1.59
C LEU A 225 -14.35 -7.82 -2.17
N ASN A 226 -15.39 -7.10 -1.75
CA ASN A 226 -16.75 -7.25 -2.29
C ASN A 226 -17.24 -8.71 -2.30
N ALA A 227 -16.94 -9.51 -1.26
CA ALA A 227 -17.18 -10.95 -1.22
C ALA A 227 -18.64 -11.34 -1.45
N ALA A 228 -19.57 -10.54 -0.95
CA ALA A 228 -21.01 -10.76 -1.15
C ALA A 228 -21.42 -10.80 -2.64
N PHE A 229 -20.69 -10.07 -3.49
CA PHE A 229 -20.92 -9.90 -4.92
C PHE A 229 -20.01 -10.77 -5.79
N ASN A 230 -18.89 -11.27 -5.24
CA ASN A 230 -17.88 -12.02 -5.98
C ASN A 230 -17.56 -13.37 -5.33
N ARG A 231 -18.60 -14.19 -5.14
CA ARG A 231 -18.53 -15.42 -4.35
C ARG A 231 -17.62 -16.47 -4.98
N TYR A 232 -16.95 -17.24 -4.13
CA TYR A 232 -16.18 -18.41 -4.55
C TYR A 232 -17.01 -19.39 -5.38
N GLY A 233 -16.44 -19.83 -6.50
CA GLY A 233 -17.03 -20.75 -7.46
C GLY A 233 -18.10 -20.15 -8.36
N GLN A 234 -18.32 -18.82 -8.30
CA GLN A 234 -19.25 -18.10 -9.17
C GLN A 234 -18.48 -17.16 -10.12
N PRO A 235 -19.06 -16.81 -11.27
CA PRO A 235 -18.53 -15.74 -12.11
C PRO A 235 -18.40 -14.43 -11.31
N PRO A 236 -17.29 -13.68 -11.45
CA PRO A 236 -17.14 -12.36 -10.86
C PRO A 236 -18.20 -11.36 -11.38
N ALA A 237 -18.49 -10.33 -10.58
CA ALA A 237 -19.38 -9.25 -10.99
C ALA A 237 -18.78 -8.48 -12.19
N LEU A 238 -19.57 -8.35 -13.26
CA LEU A 238 -19.17 -7.74 -14.53
C LEU A 238 -19.05 -6.21 -14.44
N ALA A 239 -18.33 -5.58 -15.37
CA ALA A 239 -18.32 -4.12 -15.48
C ALA A 239 -19.74 -3.52 -15.44
N GLY A 240 -19.94 -2.56 -14.53
CA GLY A 240 -21.22 -1.89 -14.33
C GLY A 240 -22.13 -2.55 -13.29
N GLU A 241 -21.84 -3.77 -12.86
CA GLU A 241 -22.57 -4.43 -11.77
C GLU A 241 -22.10 -3.94 -10.39
N THR A 242 -22.99 -4.04 -9.40
CA THR A 242 -22.64 -3.71 -8.02
C THR A 242 -21.56 -4.65 -7.51
N GLY A 243 -20.51 -4.08 -6.94
CA GLY A 243 -19.39 -4.85 -6.40
C GLY A 243 -18.37 -5.31 -7.45
N SER A 244 -18.49 -4.88 -8.71
CA SER A 244 -17.48 -5.17 -9.73
C SER A 244 -16.11 -4.62 -9.37
N LEU A 245 -15.08 -5.45 -9.58
CA LEU A 245 -13.68 -5.13 -9.29
C LEU A 245 -12.85 -4.91 -10.58
N GLU A 246 -13.48 -4.94 -11.75
CA GLU A 246 -12.78 -4.88 -13.04
C GLU A 246 -11.88 -3.64 -13.18
N ARG A 247 -12.36 -2.48 -12.71
CA ARG A 247 -11.63 -1.20 -12.79
C ARG A 247 -10.38 -1.15 -11.91
N ILE A 248 -10.27 -2.01 -10.89
CA ILE A 248 -9.14 -2.02 -9.96
C ILE A 248 -8.10 -3.09 -10.31
N LEU A 249 -8.43 -4.04 -11.20
CA LEU A 249 -7.54 -5.13 -11.59
C LEU A 249 -6.17 -4.64 -12.10
N PRO A 250 -6.07 -3.60 -12.96
CA PRO A 250 -4.77 -3.14 -13.44
C PRO A 250 -3.88 -2.62 -12.30
N VAL A 251 -4.46 -1.96 -11.30
CA VAL A 251 -3.72 -1.41 -10.16
C VAL A 251 -3.12 -2.53 -9.31
N PHE A 252 -3.87 -3.61 -9.08
CA PHE A 252 -3.39 -4.81 -8.41
C PHE A 252 -2.33 -5.54 -9.23
N ALA A 253 -2.57 -5.72 -10.53
CA ALA A 253 -1.67 -6.43 -11.43
C ALA A 253 -0.30 -5.74 -11.56
N ASP A 254 -0.28 -4.41 -11.64
CA ASP A 254 0.96 -3.61 -11.66
C ASP A 254 1.82 -3.81 -10.40
N GLU A 255 1.18 -4.10 -9.27
CA GLU A 255 1.84 -4.40 -7.99
C GLU A 255 2.12 -5.89 -7.78
N GLY A 256 1.87 -6.70 -8.81
CA GLY A 256 2.21 -8.12 -8.85
C GLY A 256 1.17 -9.04 -8.22
N PHE A 257 -0.06 -8.57 -8.01
CA PHE A 257 -1.14 -9.42 -7.52
C PHE A 257 -1.78 -10.24 -8.65
N ALA A 258 -1.98 -11.54 -8.42
CA ALA A 258 -2.89 -12.36 -9.19
C ALA A 258 -4.33 -12.13 -8.72
N TRP A 259 -5.30 -12.22 -9.64
CA TRP A 259 -6.71 -12.14 -9.32
C TRP A 259 -7.37 -13.52 -9.40
N GLY A 260 -8.20 -13.85 -8.41
CA GLY A 260 -8.93 -15.11 -8.33
C GLY A 260 -10.04 -15.25 -9.37
N GLY A 261 -10.53 -14.14 -9.93
CA GLY A 261 -11.47 -14.17 -11.05
C GLY A 261 -10.89 -14.82 -12.31
N ASP A 262 -9.57 -14.82 -12.48
CA ASP A 262 -8.90 -15.48 -13.59
C ASP A 262 -8.82 -17.02 -13.41
N PHE A 263 -9.27 -17.57 -12.28
CA PHE A 263 -9.19 -19.01 -12.02
C PHE A 263 -10.18 -19.76 -12.93
N SER A 264 -9.78 -20.95 -13.40
CA SER A 264 -10.67 -21.74 -14.25
C SER A 264 -11.91 -22.19 -13.47
N ALA A 265 -13.08 -22.18 -14.10
CA ALA A 265 -14.28 -22.79 -13.54
C ALA A 265 -14.00 -24.25 -13.10
N PRO A 266 -14.59 -24.72 -11.99
CA PRO A 266 -15.56 -24.04 -11.11
C PRO A 266 -14.90 -23.29 -9.94
N TRP A 267 -13.64 -22.87 -10.06
CA TRP A 267 -12.85 -22.33 -8.94
C TRP A 267 -12.63 -20.81 -9.00
N GLN A 268 -13.41 -20.11 -9.82
CA GLN A 268 -13.39 -18.65 -9.91
C GLN A 268 -13.59 -18.04 -8.53
N ASP A 269 -12.80 -17.02 -8.21
CA ASP A 269 -12.80 -16.38 -6.91
C ASP A 269 -12.66 -14.86 -7.07
N GLY A 270 -13.72 -14.21 -7.57
CA GLY A 270 -13.67 -12.81 -8.00
C GLY A 270 -13.33 -11.82 -6.88
N MET A 271 -13.56 -12.19 -5.62
CA MET A 271 -13.21 -11.35 -4.46
C MET A 271 -11.70 -11.34 -4.18
N HIS A 272 -10.99 -12.36 -4.63
CA HIS A 272 -9.67 -12.71 -4.12
C HIS A 272 -8.53 -12.08 -4.92
N PHE A 273 -7.62 -11.41 -4.23
CA PHE A 273 -6.34 -10.96 -4.78
C PHE A 273 -5.19 -11.51 -3.93
N GLU A 274 -4.15 -12.05 -4.55
CA GLU A 274 -2.97 -12.55 -3.85
C GLU A 274 -1.68 -12.07 -4.49
N LEU A 275 -0.72 -11.65 -3.66
CA LEU A 275 0.60 -11.25 -4.16
C LEU A 275 1.27 -12.46 -4.82
N ALA A 276 1.67 -12.33 -6.08
CA ALA A 276 2.20 -13.43 -6.90
C ALA A 276 3.60 -13.14 -7.48
N CYS A 277 4.28 -12.14 -6.92
CA CYS A 277 5.65 -11.78 -7.26
C CYS A 277 6.58 -11.98 -6.08
N HIS A 278 7.89 -12.03 -6.36
CA HIS A 278 8.87 -11.88 -5.29
C HIS A 278 8.74 -10.47 -4.73
N PRO A 279 8.48 -10.32 -3.41
CA PRO A 279 8.46 -9.00 -2.81
C PRO A 279 9.81 -8.34 -3.02
N ARG A 280 9.84 -7.10 -3.51
CA ARG A 280 11.12 -6.36 -3.57
C ARG A 280 11.63 -6.29 -2.13
N LYS A 281 12.84 -6.78 -1.89
CA LYS A 281 13.45 -6.61 -0.57
C LYS A 281 13.42 -5.10 -0.26
N PRO A 282 12.88 -4.68 0.89
CA PRO A 282 13.12 -3.32 1.33
C PRO A 282 14.65 -3.16 1.45
N PHE A 283 15.20 -2.17 0.75
CA PHE A 283 16.59 -1.77 0.93
C PHE A 283 16.83 -1.36 2.38
#